data_AF-A0A353VQQ5-F1
#
_entry.id   AF-A0A353VQQ5-F1
#
_cell.length_a   1.000
_cell.length_b   1.000
_cell.length_c   1.000
_cell.angle_alpha   90.00
_cell.angle_beta   90.00
_cell.angle_gamma   90.00
#
_symmetry.space_group_name_H-M   'P 1'
#
loop_
_entity.id
_entity.type
_entity.pdbx_description
1 polymer ?
#
loop_
_entity_poly.entity_id
_entity_poly.type
_entity_poly.pdbx_seq_one_letter_code
_entity_poly.pdbx_strand_id
1 'polypeptide(L)'
;MKNLLLNMLVCVLAAALCSCNHKELCYHHPHIASIKVEFNWKDAPEADPVGMCAFFYPIEGEVAPMRRFDFQNKEGGKIDIQVGKYRVLCYNNDTEIVLMRGTDNFDTHEAYTRNCDIFETIYGSSARSSAPRAAGAEDERVVLSPDMMWGCTAFDVEITDNGVSYICIPESEKDEWVGKPAVQTERVITLYPHELICTYTYEIRNVKGLSRVSQMCGSITGMAPSLLFHDESLGKECVTVPFEAHAGDATTIVGKFLTFGHNEENSEAHRMLLYVWMDNGEKYCYGTEGERFNVTTQVNTAPDKRHVHIIIDGLDLPKPIGGGNMDATIDDWNEINEDIHM
;
A
#
# COMPACT_ATOMS: atom_id res chain seq x y z
N MET A 1 13.75 30.98 82.61
CA MET A 1 13.95 31.35 81.19
C MET A 1 15.02 30.52 80.49
N LYS A 2 16.25 30.34 81.05
CA LYS A 2 17.32 29.53 80.42
C LYS A 2 16.93 28.07 80.11
N ASN A 3 16.21 27.39 81.00
CA ASN A 3 15.81 25.99 80.78
C ASN A 3 14.70 25.83 79.73
N LEU A 4 13.87 26.87 79.53
CA LEU A 4 12.81 26.86 78.51
C LEU A 4 13.39 27.04 77.11
N LEU A 5 14.39 27.91 76.98
CA LEU A 5 15.15 28.12 75.74
C LEU A 5 15.98 26.88 75.35
N LEU A 6 16.59 26.22 76.34
CA LEU A 6 17.35 24.99 76.09
C LEU A 6 16.44 23.85 75.63
N ASN A 7 15.28 23.66 76.26
CA ASN A 7 14.30 22.65 75.84
C ASN A 7 13.73 22.94 74.44
N MET A 8 13.48 24.22 74.12
CA MET A 8 13.02 24.59 72.78
C MET A 8 14.10 24.33 71.72
N LEU A 9 15.38 24.59 72.03
CA LEU A 9 16.50 24.32 71.14
C LEU A 9 16.69 22.81 70.89
N VAL A 10 16.52 21.99 71.93
CA VAL A 10 16.61 20.51 71.83
C VAL A 10 15.46 19.95 70.98
N CYS A 11 14.23 20.48 71.10
CA CYS A 11 13.10 20.07 70.26
C CYS A 11 13.31 20.44 68.78
N VAL A 12 13.88 21.61 68.50
CA VAL A 12 14.19 22.04 67.11
C VAL A 12 15.31 21.19 66.50
N LEU A 13 16.35 20.85 67.28
CA LEU A 13 17.43 19.94 66.85
C LEU A 13 16.93 18.50 66.62
N ALA A 14 16.00 18.01 67.44
CA ALA A 14 15.39 16.69 67.25
C ALA A 14 14.50 16.64 65.99
N ALA A 15 13.75 17.71 65.69
CA ALA A 15 12.94 17.80 64.48
C ALA A 15 13.81 17.90 63.20
N ALA A 16 14.97 18.53 63.27
CA ALA A 16 15.92 18.61 62.16
C ALA A 16 16.59 17.26 61.82
N LEU A 17 16.70 16.35 62.80
CA LEU A 17 17.28 15.00 62.62
C LEU A 17 16.27 13.96 62.12
N CYS A 18 14.98 14.29 62.06
CA CYS A 18 13.92 13.42 61.52
C CYS A 18 13.50 13.77 60.08
N SER A 19 14.20 14.68 59.40
CA SER A 19 13.99 14.95 57.97
C SER A 19 14.74 13.95 57.10
N CYS A 20 14.49 12.66 57.31
CA CYS A 20 14.76 11.66 56.30
C CYS A 20 13.66 11.80 55.24
N ASN A 21 13.94 12.52 54.15
CA ASN A 21 13.21 12.29 52.92
C ASN A 21 13.52 10.84 52.51
N HIS A 22 12.62 9.92 52.88
CA HIS A 22 12.59 8.62 52.24
C HIS A 22 12.42 8.93 50.76
N LYS A 23 13.43 8.62 49.92
CA LYS A 23 13.19 8.54 48.49
C LYS A 23 12.13 7.45 48.36
N GLU A 24 10.88 7.84 48.11
CA GLU A 24 9.92 6.86 47.61
C GLU A 24 10.59 6.17 46.43
N LEU A 25 10.61 4.84 46.45
CA LEU A 25 10.95 4.08 45.25
C LEU A 25 10.04 4.65 44.16
N CYS A 26 10.64 5.25 43.14
CA CYS A 26 9.90 5.73 42.00
C CYS A 26 9.29 4.49 41.32
N TYR A 27 8.08 4.08 41.69
CA TYR A 27 7.36 2.98 41.05
C TYR A 27 6.76 3.37 39.69
N HIS A 28 7.08 4.56 39.19
CA HIS A 28 6.66 5.08 37.90
C HIS A 28 7.84 5.04 36.94
N HIS A 29 8.32 3.82 36.69
CA HIS A 29 9.21 3.54 35.59
C HIS A 29 8.39 2.75 34.59
N PRO A 30 8.25 3.20 33.34
CA PRO A 30 7.74 2.30 32.31
C PRO A 30 8.67 1.07 32.29
N HIS A 31 8.13 -0.08 32.70
CA HIS A 31 8.86 -1.35 32.67
C HIS A 31 9.17 -1.65 31.20
N ILE A 32 10.44 -1.83 30.85
CA ILE A 32 10.88 -2.14 29.49
C ILE A 32 11.25 -3.61 29.43
N ALA A 33 10.70 -4.32 28.45
CA ALA A 33 11.06 -5.68 28.10
C ALA A 33 11.83 -5.70 26.77
N SER A 34 12.86 -6.55 26.70
CA SER A 34 13.56 -6.87 25.46
C SER A 34 12.94 -8.10 24.81
N ILE A 35 12.35 -7.95 23.63
CA ILE A 35 11.74 -9.05 22.87
C ILE A 35 12.37 -9.17 21.48
N LYS A 36 12.17 -10.30 20.80
CA LYS A 36 12.52 -10.50 19.40
C LYS A 36 11.25 -10.45 18.55
N VAL A 37 11.26 -9.63 17.51
CA VAL A 37 10.29 -9.70 16.42
C VAL A 37 10.91 -10.52 15.31
N GLU A 38 10.18 -11.50 14.81
CA GLU A 38 10.55 -12.34 13.67
C GLU A 38 9.51 -12.19 12.57
N PHE A 39 9.96 -11.99 11.34
CA PHE A 39 9.09 -12.04 10.17
C PHE A 39 9.23 -13.41 9.50
N ASN A 40 8.14 -14.14 9.42
CA ASN A 40 8.07 -15.44 8.80
C ASN A 40 7.38 -15.32 7.43
N TRP A 41 8.17 -15.49 6.37
CA TRP A 41 7.78 -15.32 4.97
C TRP A 41 7.09 -16.56 4.37
N LYS A 42 6.45 -17.41 5.18
CA LYS A 42 5.80 -18.62 4.67
C LYS A 42 4.67 -18.33 3.66
N ASP A 43 4.04 -17.18 3.75
CA ASP A 43 2.93 -16.75 2.88
C ASP A 43 3.41 -15.92 1.67
N ALA A 44 4.70 -15.58 1.62
CA ALA A 44 5.34 -14.89 0.49
C ALA A 44 6.84 -15.27 0.43
N PRO A 45 7.20 -16.53 0.13
CA PRO A 45 8.57 -17.03 0.24
C PRO A 45 9.55 -16.41 -0.77
N GLU A 46 9.03 -15.90 -1.88
CA GLU A 46 9.76 -15.15 -2.91
C GLU A 46 10.01 -13.68 -2.54
N ALA A 47 9.39 -13.17 -1.48
CA ALA A 47 9.58 -11.78 -1.07
C ALA A 47 11.03 -11.49 -0.65
N ASP A 48 11.52 -10.33 -1.08
CA ASP A 48 12.87 -9.87 -0.81
C ASP A 48 12.94 -8.36 -0.50
N PRO A 49 12.17 -7.88 0.50
CA PRO A 49 12.25 -6.48 0.90
C PRO A 49 13.62 -6.17 1.52
N VAL A 50 14.13 -4.96 1.27
CA VAL A 50 15.39 -4.48 1.83
C VAL A 50 15.26 -4.22 3.33
N GLY A 51 14.07 -3.86 3.79
CA GLY A 51 13.80 -3.59 5.20
C GLY A 51 12.34 -3.71 5.57
N MET A 52 12.10 -3.87 6.86
CA MET A 52 10.77 -3.98 7.45
C MET A 52 10.60 -2.94 8.54
N CYS A 53 9.37 -2.57 8.82
CA CYS A 53 9.02 -1.82 10.02
C CYS A 53 7.85 -2.48 10.75
N ALA A 54 7.82 -2.32 12.07
CA ALA A 54 6.73 -2.77 12.93
C ALA A 54 6.27 -1.61 13.82
N PHE A 55 4.96 -1.39 13.85
CA PHE A 55 4.30 -0.41 14.68
C PHE A 55 3.56 -1.10 15.82
N PHE A 56 3.82 -0.67 17.04
CA PHE A 56 3.14 -1.11 18.25
C PHE A 56 2.24 0.00 18.74
N TYR A 57 0.93 -0.17 18.52
CA TYR A 57 -0.10 0.77 18.95
C TYR A 57 -0.63 0.35 20.32
N PRO A 58 -0.49 1.19 21.36
CA PRO A 58 -1.08 0.90 22.68
C PRO A 58 -2.60 0.75 22.57
N ILE A 59 -3.19 -0.16 23.35
CA ILE A 59 -4.65 -0.23 23.50
C ILE A 59 -5.12 0.99 24.32
N GLU A 60 -6.34 1.47 24.06
CA GLU A 60 -6.92 2.61 24.79
C GLU A 60 -6.87 2.39 26.30
N GLY A 61 -6.39 3.41 27.03
CA GLY A 61 -6.16 3.36 28.47
C GLY A 61 -4.73 2.98 28.88
N GLU A 62 -3.91 2.46 27.96
CA GLU A 62 -2.47 2.30 28.19
C GLU A 62 -1.74 3.65 28.13
N VAL A 63 -0.77 3.84 29.03
CA VAL A 63 0.02 5.08 29.12
C VAL A 63 1.17 5.12 28.08
N ALA A 64 1.45 3.99 27.43
CA ALA A 64 2.53 3.87 26.47
C ALA A 64 2.24 4.65 25.17
N PRO A 65 3.23 5.29 24.54
CA PRO A 65 3.07 5.86 23.20
C PRO A 65 3.11 4.78 22.11
N MET A 66 2.59 5.10 20.92
CA MET A 66 2.86 4.30 19.72
C MET A 66 4.37 4.27 19.43
N ARG A 67 4.89 3.09 19.09
CA ARG A 67 6.31 2.89 18.78
C ARG A 67 6.47 2.23 17.41
N ARG A 68 7.27 2.86 16.54
CA ARG A 68 7.78 2.27 15.31
C ARG A 68 9.18 1.71 15.55
N PHE A 69 9.45 0.53 15.02
CA PHE A 69 10.77 -0.08 14.94
C PHE A 69 11.10 -0.41 13.49
N ASP A 70 12.30 -0.05 13.04
CA ASP A 70 12.78 -0.31 11.68
C ASP A 70 13.88 -1.37 11.70
N PHE A 71 13.82 -2.29 10.75
CA PHE A 71 14.73 -3.40 10.56
C PHE A 71 15.35 -3.29 9.17
N GLN A 72 16.68 -3.33 9.08
CA GLN A 72 17.42 -3.29 7.81
C GLN A 72 17.62 -4.69 7.22
N ASN A 73 16.61 -5.55 7.37
CA ASN A 73 16.60 -6.93 6.91
C ASN A 73 15.14 -7.44 6.90
N LYS A 74 14.94 -8.62 6.32
CA LYS A 74 13.62 -9.26 6.25
C LYS A 74 13.36 -10.25 7.38
N GLU A 75 14.32 -10.59 8.22
CA GLU A 75 14.17 -11.60 9.29
C GLU A 75 13.67 -11.02 10.63
N GLY A 76 13.81 -9.71 10.85
CA GLY A 76 13.47 -9.02 12.08
C GLY A 76 14.66 -8.82 13.02
N GLY A 77 14.40 -8.74 14.32
CA GLY A 77 15.44 -8.38 15.30
C GLY A 77 14.92 -8.17 16.72
N LYS A 78 15.86 -7.83 17.62
CA LYS A 78 15.53 -7.50 19.01
C LYS A 78 15.08 -6.05 19.12
N ILE A 79 14.07 -5.81 19.95
CA ILE A 79 13.56 -4.48 20.27
C ILE A 79 13.38 -4.34 21.78
N ASP A 80 13.49 -3.10 22.26
CA ASP A 80 13.17 -2.73 23.64
C ASP A 80 11.87 -1.90 23.64
N ILE A 81 10.85 -2.43 24.30
CA ILE A 81 9.50 -1.87 24.33
C ILE A 81 8.92 -1.92 25.74
N GLN A 82 8.03 -0.97 26.04
CA GLN A 82 7.34 -0.95 27.32
C GLN A 82 6.43 -2.19 27.47
N VAL A 83 6.34 -2.74 28.67
CA VAL A 83 5.35 -3.73 29.09
C VAL A 83 3.96 -3.11 28.95
N GLY A 84 3.03 -3.85 28.37
CA GLY A 84 1.69 -3.35 28.07
C GLY A 84 0.99 -4.15 26.98
N LYS A 85 -0.18 -3.66 26.58
CA LYS A 85 -1.02 -4.26 25.56
C LYS A 85 -1.02 -3.43 24.28
N TYR A 86 -0.91 -4.11 23.16
CA TYR A 86 -0.72 -3.51 21.85
C TYR A 86 -1.58 -4.17 20.77
N ARG A 87 -1.87 -3.39 19.73
CA ARG A 87 -2.14 -3.89 18.38
C ARG A 87 -0.91 -3.60 17.53
N VAL A 88 -0.51 -4.57 16.71
CA VAL A 88 0.73 -4.49 15.95
C VAL A 88 0.43 -4.61 14.47
N LEU A 89 1.07 -3.79 13.66
CA LEU A 89 1.13 -3.97 12.22
C LEU A 89 2.58 -3.91 11.76
N CYS A 90 2.92 -4.61 10.69
CA CYS A 90 4.20 -4.49 10.04
C CYS A 90 4.05 -4.41 8.53
N TYR A 91 5.02 -3.77 7.90
CA TYR A 91 5.17 -3.76 6.44
C TYR A 91 6.59 -3.40 6.04
N ASN A 92 6.97 -3.68 4.79
CA ASN A 92 8.29 -3.31 4.25
C ASN A 92 8.44 -1.78 4.14
N ASN A 93 9.60 -1.24 4.55
CA ASN A 93 9.79 0.21 4.70
C ASN A 93 10.62 0.85 3.57
N ASP A 94 10.74 0.14 2.45
CA ASP A 94 11.53 0.46 1.27
C ASP A 94 10.65 0.79 0.05
N THR A 95 9.52 1.46 0.28
CA THR A 95 8.63 1.97 -0.78
C THR A 95 9.07 3.36 -1.25
N GLU A 96 8.98 3.64 -2.56
CA GLU A 96 9.32 4.93 -3.16
C GLU A 96 8.07 5.76 -3.51
N ILE A 97 6.99 5.07 -3.92
CA ILE A 97 5.75 5.65 -4.42
C ILE A 97 4.66 5.64 -3.35
N VAL A 98 4.60 4.58 -2.54
CA VAL A 98 3.58 4.45 -1.49
C VAL A 98 3.87 5.41 -0.34
N LEU A 99 2.83 6.17 0.03
CA LEU A 99 2.82 7.10 1.14
C LEU A 99 1.91 6.58 2.25
N MET A 100 2.20 6.99 3.48
CA MET A 100 1.43 6.61 4.66
C MET A 100 0.69 7.82 5.25
N ARG A 101 -0.54 7.62 5.69
CA ARG A 101 -1.32 8.61 6.46
C ARG A 101 -2.07 7.94 7.61
N GLY A 102 -2.58 8.74 8.55
CA GLY A 102 -3.30 8.25 9.73
C GLY A 102 -2.47 7.33 10.63
N THR A 103 -1.15 7.49 10.63
CA THR A 103 -0.23 6.54 11.28
C THR A 103 -0.22 6.65 12.80
N ASP A 104 -0.94 7.62 13.37
CA ASP A 104 -1.10 7.86 14.81
C ASP A 104 -2.10 6.90 15.47
N ASN A 105 -2.95 6.23 14.69
CA ASN A 105 -3.89 5.22 15.18
C ASN A 105 -3.86 3.96 14.29
N PHE A 106 -3.94 2.80 14.92
CA PHE A 106 -4.00 1.49 14.25
C PHE A 106 -5.13 1.42 13.23
N ASP A 107 -6.33 1.90 13.60
CA ASP A 107 -7.53 1.80 12.77
C ASP A 107 -7.55 2.80 11.61
N THR A 108 -6.59 3.73 11.55
CA THR A 108 -6.52 4.75 10.48
C THR A 108 -5.22 4.68 9.68
N HIS A 109 -4.33 3.73 10.00
CA HIS A 109 -3.06 3.62 9.30
C HIS A 109 -3.32 3.12 7.88
N GLU A 110 -3.04 3.98 6.91
CA GLU A 110 -3.44 3.80 5.51
C GLU A 110 -2.27 4.03 4.56
N ALA A 111 -2.14 3.15 3.57
CA ALA A 111 -1.25 3.26 2.42
C ALA A 111 -1.99 3.87 1.23
N TYR A 112 -1.38 4.85 0.55
CA TYR A 112 -1.96 5.50 -0.64
C TYR A 112 -0.87 6.02 -1.57
N THR A 113 -1.23 6.43 -2.79
CA THR A 113 -0.29 7.09 -3.72
C THR A 113 -0.77 8.50 -4.04
N ARG A 114 0.18 9.38 -4.41
CA ARG A 114 -0.13 10.76 -4.80
C ARG A 114 -0.80 10.84 -6.16
N ASN A 115 -1.40 12.00 -6.43
CA ASN A 115 -1.89 12.35 -7.75
C ASN A 115 -0.75 12.41 -8.77
N CYS A 116 -1.06 12.08 -10.02
CA CYS A 116 -0.15 12.16 -11.16
C CYS A 116 -0.89 12.60 -12.43
N ASP A 117 -0.14 12.74 -13.52
CA ASP A 117 -0.66 12.88 -14.87
C ASP A 117 -0.73 11.51 -15.56
N ILE A 118 -1.66 11.32 -16.52
CA ILE A 118 -1.80 10.05 -17.26
C ILE A 118 -0.50 9.65 -17.96
N PHE A 119 0.30 10.61 -18.42
CA PHE A 119 1.56 10.34 -19.11
C PHE A 119 2.79 10.48 -18.21
N GLU A 120 2.62 10.49 -16.88
CA GLU A 120 3.76 10.56 -15.94
C GLU A 120 4.71 9.35 -16.07
N THR A 121 4.19 8.17 -16.45
CA THR A 121 5.00 6.98 -16.75
C THR A 121 5.96 7.18 -17.92
N ILE A 122 5.69 8.16 -18.79
CA ILE A 122 6.49 8.47 -19.98
C ILE A 122 7.32 9.75 -19.78
N TYR A 123 6.69 10.84 -19.33
CA TYR A 123 7.30 12.17 -19.28
C TYR A 123 7.73 12.61 -17.87
N GLY A 124 7.60 11.71 -16.88
CA GLY A 124 7.91 11.98 -15.48
C GLY A 124 6.95 13.00 -14.83
N SER A 125 7.27 13.40 -13.60
CA SER A 125 6.39 14.21 -12.74
C SER A 125 6.04 15.62 -13.27
N SER A 126 6.76 16.07 -14.30
CA SER A 126 6.48 17.32 -15.00
C SER A 126 5.42 17.20 -16.11
N ALA A 127 4.95 15.99 -16.40
CA ALA A 127 3.91 15.71 -17.40
C ALA A 127 2.67 16.60 -17.17
N ARG A 128 2.17 17.21 -18.23
CA ARG A 128 0.92 17.96 -18.26
C ARG A 128 0.22 17.60 -19.56
N SER A 129 -0.70 16.66 -19.49
CA SER A 129 -1.41 16.15 -20.66
C SER A 129 -2.87 16.58 -20.68
N SER A 130 -3.39 16.72 -21.89
CA SER A 130 -4.83 16.69 -22.17
C SER A 130 -5.19 15.31 -22.75
N ALA A 131 -4.82 14.24 -22.02
CA ALA A 131 -5.10 12.88 -22.44
C ALA A 131 -6.62 12.62 -22.45
N PRO A 132 -7.16 11.96 -23.49
CA PRO A 132 -8.54 11.48 -23.47
C PRO A 132 -8.83 10.59 -22.26
N ARG A 133 -10.08 10.53 -21.85
CA ARG A 133 -10.53 9.84 -20.64
C ARG A 133 -11.60 8.82 -20.97
N ALA A 134 -11.70 7.80 -20.13
CA ALA A 134 -12.74 6.80 -20.29
C ALA A 134 -14.12 7.41 -20.02
N ALA A 135 -15.12 7.05 -20.83
CA ALA A 135 -16.49 7.46 -20.61
C ALA A 135 -17.00 6.95 -19.26
N GLY A 136 -17.52 7.85 -18.44
CA GLY A 136 -17.94 7.59 -17.05
C GLY A 136 -16.83 7.66 -16.01
N ALA A 137 -15.57 7.92 -16.41
CA ALA A 137 -14.41 8.08 -15.53
C ALA A 137 -13.59 9.34 -15.88
N GLU A 138 -14.24 10.34 -16.49
CA GLU A 138 -13.63 11.60 -16.93
C GLU A 138 -13.07 12.39 -15.73
N ASP A 139 -13.80 12.36 -14.61
CA ASP A 139 -13.45 13.05 -13.37
C ASP A 139 -12.65 12.17 -12.38
N GLU A 140 -12.35 10.91 -12.75
CA GLU A 140 -11.55 10.04 -11.87
C GLU A 140 -10.16 10.65 -11.64
N ARG A 141 -9.79 10.75 -10.37
CA ARG A 141 -8.47 11.22 -9.98
C ARG A 141 -7.42 10.22 -10.47
N VAL A 142 -6.32 10.74 -11.00
CA VAL A 142 -5.22 9.91 -11.51
C VAL A 142 -4.17 9.79 -10.44
N VAL A 143 -3.81 8.55 -10.09
CA VAL A 143 -2.82 8.26 -9.05
C VAL A 143 -1.76 7.31 -9.55
N LEU A 144 -0.56 7.40 -8.98
CA LEU A 144 0.53 6.50 -9.37
C LEU A 144 0.19 5.05 -9.02
N SER A 145 0.66 4.12 -9.86
CA SER A 145 0.78 2.71 -9.49
C SER A 145 1.64 2.59 -8.22
N PRO A 146 1.17 1.92 -7.15
CA PRO A 146 1.99 1.68 -5.96
C PRO A 146 3.19 0.79 -6.26
N ASP A 147 4.11 0.72 -5.29
CA ASP A 147 5.14 -0.33 -5.23
C ASP A 147 4.57 -1.60 -4.60
N MET A 148 5.30 -2.70 -4.70
CA MET A 148 4.92 -3.92 -4.00
C MET A 148 5.08 -3.72 -2.49
N MET A 149 4.08 -4.18 -1.74
CA MET A 149 4.17 -4.22 -0.28
C MET A 149 3.78 -5.58 0.27
N TRP A 150 4.46 -5.93 1.36
CA TRP A 150 4.12 -7.07 2.19
C TRP A 150 3.98 -6.62 3.63
N GLY A 151 2.99 -7.19 4.32
CA GLY A 151 2.72 -6.85 5.70
C GLY A 151 1.67 -7.74 6.31
N CYS A 152 1.42 -7.55 7.59
CA CYS A 152 0.36 -8.23 8.32
C CYS A 152 0.06 -7.50 9.63
N THR A 153 -0.97 -7.97 10.33
CA THR A 153 -1.35 -7.48 11.65
C THR A 153 -1.25 -8.57 12.72
N ALA A 154 -1.00 -8.16 13.95
CA ALA A 154 -1.18 -8.97 15.14
C ALA A 154 -2.07 -8.24 16.16
N PHE A 155 -2.99 -8.99 16.75
CA PHE A 155 -3.96 -8.53 17.74
C PHE A 155 -3.64 -9.12 19.11
N ASP A 156 -4.26 -8.56 20.15
CA ASP A 156 -4.13 -9.00 21.53
C ASP A 156 -2.68 -9.24 21.97
N VAL A 157 -1.78 -8.35 21.53
CA VAL A 157 -0.35 -8.45 21.86
C VAL A 157 -0.14 -7.95 23.29
N GLU A 158 0.12 -8.86 24.22
CA GLU A 158 0.44 -8.53 25.60
C GLU A 158 1.90 -8.85 25.89
N ILE A 159 2.66 -7.83 26.26
CA ILE A 159 4.07 -7.93 26.63
C ILE A 159 4.16 -7.76 28.14
N THR A 160 4.74 -8.73 28.84
CA THR A 160 4.95 -8.72 30.28
C THR A 160 6.42 -8.97 30.63
N ASP A 161 6.80 -8.81 31.89
CA ASP A 161 8.15 -9.17 32.36
C ASP A 161 8.47 -10.67 32.18
N ASN A 162 7.43 -11.52 32.11
CA ASN A 162 7.54 -12.98 32.13
C ASN A 162 7.35 -13.64 30.75
N GLY A 163 6.88 -12.90 29.75
CA GLY A 163 6.39 -13.52 28.53
C GLY A 163 5.71 -12.56 27.57
N VAL A 164 5.46 -13.06 26.37
CA VAL A 164 4.63 -12.40 25.36
C VAL A 164 3.47 -13.33 25.00
N SER A 165 2.27 -12.76 24.87
CA SER A 165 1.15 -13.42 24.21
C SER A 165 0.61 -12.59 23.06
N TYR A 166 0.18 -13.22 21.97
CA TYR A 166 -0.31 -12.50 20.78
C TYR A 166 -1.15 -13.40 19.87
N ILE A 167 -1.94 -12.77 19.01
CA ILE A 167 -2.64 -13.41 17.90
C ILE A 167 -2.10 -12.84 16.60
N CYS A 168 -1.39 -13.66 15.83
CA CYS A 168 -1.02 -13.35 14.44
C CYS A 168 -1.29 -14.60 13.60
N ILE A 169 -2.10 -14.45 12.56
CA ILE A 169 -2.63 -15.55 11.77
C ILE A 169 -1.95 -15.50 10.40
N PRO A 170 -1.22 -16.54 9.99
CA PRO A 170 -0.72 -16.63 8.62
C PRO A 170 -1.86 -16.55 7.61
N GLU A 171 -1.66 -15.87 6.49
CA GLU A 171 -2.66 -15.71 5.43
C GLU A 171 -3.15 -17.09 4.95
N SER A 172 -2.22 -18.02 4.73
CA SER A 172 -2.53 -19.40 4.30
C SER A 172 -3.33 -20.23 5.29
N GLU A 173 -3.49 -19.77 6.53
CA GLU A 173 -4.17 -20.50 7.62
C GLU A 173 -5.41 -19.77 8.15
N LYS A 174 -5.81 -18.62 7.56
CA LYS A 174 -6.92 -17.80 8.07
C LYS A 174 -8.23 -18.59 8.25
N ASP A 175 -8.59 -19.43 7.29
CA ASP A 175 -9.82 -20.23 7.34
C ASP A 175 -9.82 -21.31 8.45
N GLU A 176 -8.64 -21.81 8.81
CA GLU A 176 -8.47 -22.89 9.80
C GLU A 176 -8.26 -22.38 11.23
N TRP A 177 -8.09 -21.06 11.40
CA TRP A 177 -7.66 -20.48 12.68
C TRP A 177 -8.80 -20.27 13.69
N VAL A 178 -10.07 -20.42 13.28
CA VAL A 178 -11.26 -20.10 14.09
C VAL A 178 -11.18 -20.71 15.50
N GLY A 179 -11.02 -19.85 16.51
CA GLY A 179 -11.06 -20.21 17.93
C GLY A 179 -9.75 -20.76 18.52
N LYS A 180 -8.62 -20.67 17.82
CA LYS A 180 -7.31 -21.01 18.39
C LYS A 180 -6.90 -20.00 19.49
N PRO A 181 -6.28 -20.45 20.59
CA PRO A 181 -5.82 -19.54 21.64
C PRO A 181 -4.65 -18.68 21.15
N ALA A 182 -4.43 -17.55 21.83
CA ALA A 182 -3.24 -16.73 21.62
C ALA A 182 -1.96 -17.56 21.79
N VAL A 183 -0.98 -17.29 20.94
CA VAL A 183 0.37 -17.86 21.05
C VAL A 183 1.02 -17.29 22.29
N GLN A 184 1.70 -18.12 23.07
CA GLN A 184 2.48 -17.70 24.24
C GLN A 184 3.93 -18.10 24.03
N THR A 185 4.84 -17.13 24.20
CA THR A 185 6.27 -17.34 24.08
C THR A 185 7.01 -16.65 25.22
N GLU A 186 8.27 -17.01 25.42
CA GLU A 186 9.09 -16.32 26.43
C GLU A 186 9.35 -14.87 25.99
N ARG A 187 9.89 -14.64 24.77
CA ARG A 187 10.30 -13.30 24.30
C ARG A 187 10.26 -13.14 22.77
N VAL A 188 9.39 -13.86 22.06
CA VAL A 188 9.35 -13.83 20.58
C VAL A 188 7.95 -13.53 20.07
N ILE A 189 7.82 -12.53 19.19
CA ILE A 189 6.63 -12.31 18.37
C ILE A 189 6.98 -12.69 16.94
N THR A 190 6.30 -13.69 16.41
CA THR A 190 6.38 -14.05 14.99
C THR A 190 5.21 -13.42 14.24
N LEU A 191 5.54 -12.61 13.25
CA LEU A 191 4.61 -11.98 12.31
C LEU A 191 4.70 -12.71 10.97
N TYR A 192 3.61 -12.74 10.21
CA TYR A 192 3.50 -13.47 8.94
C TYR A 192 3.16 -12.51 7.79
N PRO A 193 4.11 -11.69 7.30
CA PRO A 193 3.85 -10.80 6.19
C PRO A 193 3.38 -11.56 4.95
N HIS A 194 2.36 -11.04 4.30
CA HIS A 194 1.84 -11.52 3.02
C HIS A 194 1.67 -10.33 2.06
N GLU A 195 1.41 -10.61 0.79
CA GLU A 195 1.22 -9.58 -0.23
C GLU A 195 0.02 -8.69 0.07
N LEU A 196 0.24 -7.36 0.11
CA LEU A 196 -0.82 -6.37 0.31
C LEU A 196 -1.25 -5.70 -1.00
N ILE A 197 -0.42 -5.78 -2.04
CA ILE A 197 -0.59 -5.08 -3.31
C ILE A 197 -0.89 -6.09 -4.41
N CYS A 198 -1.83 -5.75 -5.29
CA CYS A 198 -2.22 -6.63 -6.38
C CYS A 198 -1.32 -6.42 -7.60
N THR A 199 -0.85 -7.52 -8.20
CA THR A 199 -0.15 -7.53 -9.48
C THR A 199 -1.13 -7.75 -10.62
N TYR A 200 -1.16 -6.80 -11.55
CA TYR A 200 -1.91 -6.91 -12.79
C TYR A 200 -0.93 -7.10 -13.94
N THR A 201 -1.17 -8.11 -14.74
CA THR A 201 -0.45 -8.33 -16.00
C THR A 201 -1.45 -8.27 -17.15
N TYR A 202 -0.99 -7.87 -18.32
CA TYR A 202 -1.87 -7.80 -19.47
C TYR A 202 -1.16 -8.13 -20.77
N GLU A 203 -1.96 -8.53 -21.74
CA GLU A 203 -1.57 -8.63 -23.14
C GLU A 203 -2.68 -8.14 -24.06
N ILE A 204 -2.30 -7.35 -25.06
CA ILE A 204 -3.14 -6.99 -26.20
C ILE A 204 -2.62 -7.80 -27.38
N ARG A 205 -3.38 -8.80 -27.81
CA ARG A 205 -3.00 -9.77 -28.83
C ARG A 205 -3.51 -9.37 -30.21
N ASN A 206 -2.92 -9.97 -31.25
CA ASN A 206 -3.36 -9.79 -32.64
C ASN A 206 -3.35 -8.32 -33.09
N VAL A 207 -2.33 -7.56 -32.66
CA VAL A 207 -2.15 -6.14 -33.00
C VAL A 207 -1.56 -6.02 -34.40
N LYS A 208 -2.25 -5.32 -35.30
CA LYS A 208 -1.73 -4.98 -36.63
C LYS A 208 -1.13 -3.58 -36.62
N GLY A 209 0.04 -3.43 -37.25
CA GLY A 209 0.70 -2.14 -37.41
C GLY A 209 1.61 -1.71 -36.25
N LEU A 210 1.90 -2.61 -35.30
CA LEU A 210 2.70 -2.30 -34.10
C LEU A 210 4.11 -1.78 -34.41
N SER A 211 4.72 -2.20 -35.52
CA SER A 211 6.06 -1.75 -35.93
C SER A 211 6.17 -0.24 -36.22
N ARG A 212 5.03 0.47 -36.28
CA ARG A 212 4.94 1.92 -36.48
C ARG A 212 4.78 2.71 -35.19
N VAL A 213 4.59 2.03 -34.06
CA VAL A 213 4.45 2.68 -32.76
C VAL A 213 5.83 3.16 -32.31
N SER A 214 5.95 4.47 -32.08
CA SER A 214 7.16 5.06 -31.51
C SER A 214 7.15 5.02 -29.99
N GLN A 215 5.95 5.11 -29.40
CA GLN A 215 5.75 5.13 -27.96
C GLN A 215 4.31 4.76 -27.61
N MET A 216 4.11 4.12 -26.45
CA MET A 216 2.79 3.78 -25.92
C MET A 216 2.78 3.71 -24.40
N CYS A 217 1.61 3.96 -23.81
CA CYS A 217 1.29 3.69 -22.42
C CYS A 217 -0.20 3.38 -22.31
N GLY A 218 -0.67 3.06 -21.12
CA GLY A 218 -2.09 2.89 -20.87
C GLY A 218 -2.52 3.38 -19.51
N SER A 219 -3.80 3.26 -19.23
CA SER A 219 -4.39 3.55 -17.93
C SER A 219 -5.58 2.64 -17.66
N ILE A 220 -5.83 2.30 -16.40
CA ILE A 220 -7.01 1.53 -15.98
C ILE A 220 -7.86 2.32 -15.00
N THR A 221 -9.17 2.35 -15.21
CA THR A 221 -10.15 3.06 -14.36
C THR A 221 -10.75 2.16 -13.28
N GLY A 222 -11.46 2.76 -12.32
CA GLY A 222 -12.23 2.02 -11.32
C GLY A 222 -11.40 1.32 -10.24
N MET A 223 -10.11 1.65 -10.11
CA MET A 223 -9.23 1.03 -9.11
C MET A 223 -9.38 1.69 -7.74
N ALA A 224 -8.99 0.98 -6.69
CA ALA A 224 -8.97 1.54 -5.34
C ALA A 224 -7.77 2.51 -5.15
N PRO A 225 -7.94 3.59 -4.36
CA PRO A 225 -6.93 4.64 -4.20
C PRO A 225 -5.94 4.35 -3.06
N SER A 226 -6.29 3.40 -2.19
CA SER A 226 -5.63 3.18 -0.91
C SER A 226 -6.03 1.85 -0.26
N LEU A 227 -5.27 1.46 0.75
CA LEU A 227 -5.48 0.29 1.60
C LEU A 227 -5.29 0.65 3.08
N LEU A 228 -6.22 0.24 3.93
CA LEU A 228 -6.10 0.30 5.39
C LEU A 228 -5.39 -0.96 5.89
N PHE A 229 -4.35 -0.81 6.72
CA PHE A 229 -3.55 -1.97 7.16
C PHE A 229 -4.27 -2.86 8.17
N HIS A 230 -5.21 -2.32 8.95
CA HIS A 230 -5.78 -3.05 10.08
C HIS A 230 -6.67 -4.23 9.67
N ASP A 231 -7.34 -4.11 8.53
CA ASP A 231 -8.24 -5.12 7.97
C ASP A 231 -8.08 -5.32 6.46
N GLU A 232 -7.09 -4.66 5.85
CA GLU A 232 -6.82 -4.68 4.41
C GLU A 232 -7.98 -4.15 3.55
N SER A 233 -8.91 -3.38 4.14
CA SER A 233 -10.00 -2.76 3.41
C SER A 233 -9.50 -1.68 2.44
N LEU A 234 -10.15 -1.61 1.28
CA LEU A 234 -9.79 -0.70 0.20
C LEU A 234 -10.61 0.58 0.25
N GLY A 235 -10.02 1.71 -0.17
CA GLY A 235 -10.77 2.96 -0.37
C GLY A 235 -11.88 2.80 -1.42
N LYS A 236 -12.98 3.54 -1.27
CA LYS A 236 -14.17 3.45 -2.15
C LYS A 236 -14.15 4.42 -3.34
N GLU A 237 -13.33 5.46 -3.30
CA GLU A 237 -13.19 6.38 -4.45
C GLU A 237 -12.55 5.63 -5.63
N CYS A 238 -13.20 5.61 -6.79
CA CYS A 238 -12.59 5.10 -8.01
C CYS A 238 -11.49 6.04 -8.51
N VAL A 239 -10.33 5.47 -8.82
CA VAL A 239 -9.21 6.19 -9.41
C VAL A 239 -8.69 5.52 -10.67
N THR A 240 -8.06 6.34 -11.52
CA THR A 240 -7.37 5.88 -12.71
C THR A 240 -5.89 5.70 -12.42
N VAL A 241 -5.34 4.55 -12.77
CA VAL A 241 -3.91 4.21 -12.60
C VAL A 241 -3.24 4.13 -13.97
N PRO A 242 -2.26 4.99 -14.28
CA PRO A 242 -1.48 4.88 -15.51
C PRO A 242 -0.42 3.79 -15.37
N PHE A 243 -0.08 3.16 -16.50
CA PHE A 243 0.92 2.11 -16.58
C PHE A 243 1.72 2.17 -17.88
N GLU A 244 2.89 1.56 -17.85
CA GLU A 244 3.72 1.41 -19.04
C GLU A 244 3.19 0.33 -19.98
N ALA A 245 3.42 0.52 -21.28
CA ALA A 245 3.09 -0.45 -22.31
C ALA A 245 4.29 -0.68 -23.23
N HIS A 246 4.55 -1.95 -23.54
CA HIS A 246 5.71 -2.35 -24.32
C HIS A 246 5.32 -3.37 -25.39
N ALA A 247 6.04 -3.39 -26.51
CA ALA A 247 5.88 -4.46 -27.49
C ALA A 247 6.48 -5.75 -26.91
N GLY A 248 5.67 -6.80 -26.77
CA GLY A 248 6.14 -8.13 -26.39
C GLY A 248 6.73 -8.88 -27.59
N ASP A 249 6.03 -8.81 -28.72
CA ASP A 249 6.50 -9.28 -30.03
C ASP A 249 5.95 -8.37 -31.15
N ALA A 250 6.02 -8.81 -32.41
CA ALA A 250 5.57 -8.02 -33.56
C ALA A 250 4.06 -7.74 -33.59
N THR A 251 3.27 -8.46 -32.81
CA THR A 251 1.79 -8.48 -32.81
C THR A 251 1.18 -8.43 -31.42
N THR A 252 1.98 -8.26 -30.37
CA THR A 252 1.52 -8.30 -28.98
C THR A 252 2.06 -7.11 -28.21
N ILE A 253 1.18 -6.40 -27.50
CA ILE A 253 1.56 -5.41 -26.49
C ILE A 253 1.41 -6.08 -25.12
N VAL A 254 2.40 -5.90 -24.24
CA VAL A 254 2.40 -6.50 -22.91
C VAL A 254 2.77 -5.47 -21.86
N GLY A 255 2.38 -5.75 -20.62
CA GLY A 255 2.85 -4.98 -19.49
C GLY A 255 2.46 -5.58 -18.15
N LYS A 256 2.95 -4.94 -17.11
CA LYS A 256 2.65 -5.21 -15.71
C LYS A 256 2.49 -3.88 -14.99
N PHE A 257 1.52 -3.82 -14.10
CA PHE A 257 1.37 -2.70 -13.17
C PHE A 257 0.84 -3.22 -11.83
N LEU A 258 0.96 -2.39 -10.80
CA LEU A 258 0.50 -2.71 -9.46
C LEU A 258 -0.70 -1.83 -9.12
N THR A 259 -1.58 -2.32 -8.25
CA THR A 259 -2.71 -1.54 -7.73
C THR A 259 -2.99 -1.97 -6.29
N PHE A 260 -3.70 -1.16 -5.52
CA PHE A 260 -4.27 -1.64 -4.25
C PHE A 260 -5.35 -2.71 -4.47
N GLY A 261 -5.89 -2.82 -5.68
CA GLY A 261 -6.96 -3.74 -6.06
C GLY A 261 -8.22 -3.01 -6.50
N HIS A 262 -9.30 -3.76 -6.66
CA HIS A 262 -10.64 -3.23 -6.91
C HIS A 262 -11.46 -3.37 -5.62
N ASN A 263 -12.16 -2.30 -5.25
CA ASN A 263 -13.11 -2.35 -4.14
C ASN A 263 -14.44 -2.97 -4.63
N GLU A 264 -14.80 -4.14 -4.13
CA GLU A 264 -15.98 -4.90 -4.58
C GLU A 264 -17.33 -4.22 -4.33
N GLU A 265 -17.37 -3.15 -3.52
CA GLU A 265 -18.58 -2.33 -3.38
C GLU A 265 -18.81 -1.38 -4.58
N ASN A 266 -17.77 -1.13 -5.38
CA ASN A 266 -17.84 -0.28 -6.56
C ASN A 266 -18.40 -1.08 -7.74
N SER A 267 -19.24 -0.41 -8.54
CA SER A 267 -19.92 -1.02 -9.70
C SER A 267 -19.47 -0.41 -11.03
N GLU A 268 -18.61 0.60 -10.96
CA GLU A 268 -18.01 1.33 -12.05
C GLU A 268 -17.17 0.40 -12.91
N ALA A 269 -17.15 0.66 -14.22
CA ALA A 269 -16.45 -0.19 -15.17
C ALA A 269 -14.93 -0.02 -15.07
N HIS A 270 -14.22 -1.15 -15.19
CA HIS A 270 -12.79 -1.16 -15.45
C HIS A 270 -12.54 -1.03 -16.94
N ARG A 271 -12.15 0.16 -17.38
CA ARG A 271 -11.73 0.42 -18.75
C ARG A 271 -10.22 0.55 -18.80
N MET A 272 -9.59 -0.25 -19.65
CA MET A 272 -8.15 -0.24 -19.84
C MET A 272 -7.82 0.52 -21.13
N LEU A 273 -7.42 1.79 -21.03
CA LEU A 273 -7.13 2.63 -22.18
C LEU A 273 -5.71 2.38 -22.69
N LEU A 274 -5.54 2.53 -24.00
CA LEU A 274 -4.23 2.50 -24.66
C LEU A 274 -4.00 3.80 -25.41
N TYR A 275 -2.88 4.45 -25.14
CA TYR A 275 -2.42 5.65 -25.81
C TYR A 275 -1.20 5.32 -26.66
N VAL A 276 -1.26 5.69 -27.94
CA VAL A 276 -0.24 5.32 -28.93
C VAL A 276 0.22 6.56 -29.69
N TRP A 277 1.53 6.74 -29.73
CA TRP A 277 2.21 7.70 -30.61
C TRP A 277 2.81 6.93 -31.78
N MET A 278 2.51 7.39 -32.98
CA MET A 278 2.99 6.78 -34.22
C MET A 278 4.29 7.45 -34.70
N ASP A 279 5.05 6.75 -35.54
CA ASP A 279 6.26 7.24 -36.20
C ASP A 279 6.04 8.48 -37.09
N ASN A 280 4.82 8.68 -37.58
CA ASN A 280 4.40 9.84 -38.36
C ASN A 280 3.94 11.04 -37.49
N GLY A 281 3.98 10.92 -36.16
CA GLY A 281 3.58 11.96 -35.20
C GLY A 281 2.10 11.97 -34.82
N GLU A 282 1.26 11.13 -35.43
CA GLU A 282 -0.15 11.00 -35.06
C GLU A 282 -0.30 10.32 -33.70
N LYS A 283 -1.32 10.73 -32.94
CA LYS A 283 -1.67 10.21 -31.61
C LYS A 283 -3.05 9.55 -31.65
N TYR A 284 -3.16 8.35 -31.09
CA TYR A 284 -4.40 7.57 -31.04
C TYR A 284 -4.69 7.11 -29.62
N CYS A 285 -5.94 7.27 -29.19
CA CYS A 285 -6.42 6.74 -27.92
C CYS A 285 -7.49 5.67 -28.20
N TYR A 286 -7.37 4.55 -27.52
CA TYR A 286 -8.31 3.43 -27.59
C TYR A 286 -8.91 3.17 -26.22
N GLY A 287 -10.18 2.76 -26.23
CA GLY A 287 -10.87 2.36 -25.01
C GLY A 287 -11.47 3.49 -24.20
N THR A 288 -11.61 4.70 -24.77
CA THR A 288 -12.44 5.75 -24.14
C THR A 288 -13.91 5.31 -24.13
N GLU A 289 -14.38 4.68 -25.22
CA GLU A 289 -15.65 3.96 -25.32
C GLU A 289 -15.44 2.53 -25.91
N GLY A 290 -16.51 1.77 -26.19
CA GLY A 290 -16.45 0.40 -26.77
C GLY A 290 -16.20 -0.75 -25.78
N GLU A 291 -16.64 -1.96 -26.11
CA GLU A 291 -16.60 -3.11 -25.17
C GLU A 291 -15.25 -3.82 -25.16
N ARG A 292 -14.44 -3.72 -26.23
CA ARG A 292 -13.14 -4.43 -26.31
C ARG A 292 -12.19 -4.12 -25.15
N PHE A 293 -12.18 -2.86 -24.72
CA PHE A 293 -11.31 -2.37 -23.64
C PHE A 293 -12.04 -2.30 -22.29
N ASN A 294 -13.29 -2.75 -22.22
CA ASN A 294 -14.01 -2.97 -20.97
C ASN A 294 -13.58 -4.31 -20.38
N VAL A 295 -12.69 -4.26 -19.38
CA VAL A 295 -12.08 -5.42 -18.75
C VAL A 295 -12.77 -5.78 -17.43
N THR A 296 -13.91 -5.16 -17.12
CA THR A 296 -14.65 -5.31 -15.86
C THR A 296 -14.88 -6.77 -15.48
N THR A 297 -15.37 -7.60 -16.42
CA THR A 297 -15.61 -9.01 -16.15
C THR A 297 -14.32 -9.74 -15.79
N GLN A 298 -13.21 -9.47 -16.48
CA GLN A 298 -11.92 -10.14 -16.22
C GLN A 298 -11.39 -9.80 -14.81
N VAL A 299 -11.54 -8.55 -14.37
CA VAL A 299 -11.17 -8.11 -13.01
C VAL A 299 -12.12 -8.72 -11.97
N ASN A 300 -13.43 -8.63 -12.21
CA ASN A 300 -14.45 -9.07 -11.26
C ASN A 300 -14.55 -10.58 -11.11
N THR A 301 -14.13 -11.36 -12.10
CA THR A 301 -14.16 -12.83 -12.05
C THR A 301 -12.77 -13.47 -12.02
N ALA A 302 -11.71 -12.69 -11.81
CA ALA A 302 -10.36 -13.23 -11.67
C ALA A 302 -10.31 -14.29 -10.55
N PRO A 303 -9.77 -15.49 -10.80
CA PRO A 303 -9.68 -16.55 -9.79
C PRO A 303 -8.80 -16.16 -8.59
N ASP A 304 -7.74 -15.41 -8.87
CA ASP A 304 -6.88 -14.77 -7.87
C ASP A 304 -7.02 -13.25 -8.04
N LYS A 305 -7.54 -12.59 -7.01
CA LYS A 305 -7.77 -11.14 -7.00
C LYS A 305 -6.49 -10.33 -6.77
N ARG A 306 -5.45 -10.97 -6.22
CA ARG A 306 -4.12 -10.36 -6.06
C ARG A 306 -3.27 -10.52 -7.32
N HIS A 307 -3.53 -11.53 -8.14
CA HIS A 307 -2.82 -11.77 -9.41
C HIS A 307 -3.77 -11.82 -10.60
N VAL A 308 -4.09 -10.66 -11.15
CA VAL A 308 -5.04 -10.54 -12.27
C VAL A 308 -4.29 -10.54 -13.60
N HIS A 309 -4.76 -11.35 -14.55
CA HIS A 309 -4.27 -11.38 -15.92
C HIS A 309 -5.36 -10.96 -16.90
N ILE A 310 -5.10 -9.88 -17.64
CA ILE A 310 -6.05 -9.28 -18.58
C ILE A 310 -5.63 -9.58 -20.02
N ILE A 311 -6.59 -10.01 -20.83
CA ILE A 311 -6.39 -10.24 -22.26
C ILE A 311 -7.34 -9.35 -23.04
N ILE A 312 -6.80 -8.55 -23.96
CA ILE A 312 -7.54 -7.81 -24.97
C ILE A 312 -7.14 -8.38 -26.33
N ASP A 313 -8.12 -8.74 -27.17
CA ASP A 313 -7.83 -9.38 -28.45
C ASP A 313 -8.22 -8.48 -29.63
N GLY A 314 -7.30 -8.35 -30.59
CA GLY A 314 -7.49 -7.66 -31.86
C GLY A 314 -7.39 -6.14 -31.74
N LEU A 315 -6.41 -5.54 -32.42
CA LEU A 315 -6.25 -4.09 -32.49
C LEU A 315 -5.64 -3.72 -33.84
N ASP A 316 -6.37 -2.97 -34.66
CA ASP A 316 -5.86 -2.51 -35.94
C ASP A 316 -5.37 -1.07 -35.81
N LEU A 317 -4.05 -0.90 -35.69
CA LEU A 317 -3.44 0.43 -35.69
C LEU A 317 -3.46 0.99 -37.13
N PRO A 318 -3.78 2.29 -37.30
CA PRO A 318 -3.91 2.91 -38.61
C PRO A 318 -2.67 2.71 -39.50
N LYS A 319 -2.91 2.61 -40.81
CA LYS A 319 -1.86 2.67 -41.84
C LYS A 319 -1.69 4.13 -42.29
N PRO A 320 -0.49 4.56 -42.74
CA PRO A 320 -0.30 5.93 -43.17
C PRO A 320 -1.25 6.28 -44.31
N ILE A 321 -2.06 7.32 -44.15
CA ILE A 321 -2.78 7.92 -45.28
C ILE A 321 -1.83 8.94 -45.90
N GLY A 322 -1.38 8.68 -47.13
CA GLY A 322 -0.51 9.60 -47.85
C GLY A 322 -1.25 10.89 -48.21
N GLY A 323 -0.82 12.01 -47.60
CA GLY A 323 -0.95 13.38 -48.12
C GLY A 323 -2.36 13.97 -48.21
N GLY A 324 -2.70 14.88 -47.28
CA GLY A 324 -3.89 15.73 -47.45
C GLY A 324 -4.10 16.76 -46.33
N ASN A 325 -3.66 17.99 -46.60
CA ASN A 325 -4.01 19.28 -46.00
C ASN A 325 -4.07 19.39 -44.46
N MET A 326 -3.03 20.05 -43.93
CA MET A 326 -2.93 20.50 -42.54
C MET A 326 -3.85 21.69 -42.29
N ASP A 327 -4.74 21.54 -41.31
CA ASP A 327 -5.12 22.61 -40.39
C ASP A 327 -5.29 21.94 -39.01
N ALA A 328 -4.16 21.71 -38.33
CA ALA A 328 -4.14 21.18 -36.97
C ALA A 328 -3.62 22.29 -36.06
N THR A 329 -4.55 22.94 -35.37
CA THR A 329 -4.26 23.73 -34.18
C THR A 329 -5.12 23.14 -33.08
N ILE A 330 -4.45 22.80 -31.97
CA ILE A 330 -4.88 22.02 -30.79
C ILE A 330 -4.33 20.58 -30.85
N ASP A 331 -3.82 20.12 -29.70
CA ASP A 331 -3.05 18.90 -29.44
C ASP A 331 -3.95 17.65 -29.54
N ASP A 332 -4.55 17.43 -30.71
CA ASP A 332 -5.74 16.58 -30.88
C ASP A 332 -5.40 15.09 -30.96
N TRP A 333 -5.99 14.32 -30.03
CA TRP A 333 -5.98 12.86 -30.04
C TRP A 333 -7.07 12.33 -30.96
N ASN A 334 -6.75 11.27 -31.72
CA ASN A 334 -7.76 10.51 -32.44
C ASN A 334 -8.31 9.42 -31.51
N GLU A 335 -9.51 9.63 -30.97
CA GLU A 335 -10.21 8.64 -30.17
C GLU A 335 -10.88 7.60 -31.08
N ILE A 336 -10.56 6.32 -30.86
CA ILE A 336 -11.09 5.20 -31.63
C ILE A 336 -12.03 4.39 -30.73
N ASN A 337 -13.33 4.60 -30.95
CA ASN A 337 -14.42 4.02 -30.15
C ASN A 337 -15.11 2.83 -30.82
N GLU A 338 -14.78 2.54 -32.08
CA GLU A 338 -15.38 1.43 -32.80
C GLU A 338 -14.75 0.10 -32.39
N ASP A 339 -15.57 -0.81 -31.89
CA ASP A 339 -15.22 -2.22 -31.85
C ASP A 339 -15.12 -2.69 -33.31
N ILE A 340 -13.92 -2.67 -33.89
CA ILE A 340 -13.70 -3.16 -35.25
C ILE A 340 -14.08 -4.64 -35.29
N HIS A 341 -15.31 -4.91 -35.72
CA HIS A 341 -15.78 -6.22 -36.12
C HIS A 341 -15.14 -6.52 -37.47
N MET A 342 -14.20 -7.47 -37.50
CA MET A 342 -13.85 -8.16 -38.74
C MET A 342 -14.80 -9.32 -38.97
#